data_AF-A0A962VXF6-F1
#
_entry.id   AF-A0A962VXF6-F1
#
_cell.length_a   1.000
_cell.length_b   1.000
_cell.length_c   1.000
_cell.angle_alpha   90.00
_cell.angle_beta   90.00
_cell.angle_gamma   90.00
#
_symmetry.space_group_name_H-M   'P 1'
#
loop_
_entity.id
_entity.type
_entity.pdbx_description
1 polymer ?
#
loop_
_entity_poly.entity_id
_entity_poly.type
_entity_poly.pdbx_seq_one_letter_code
_entity_poly.pdbx_strand_id
1 'polypeptide(L)'
;DGQPIAISALRPDAEQAIDEQVLARFCGYNDCSVLTNDNPTNPRPTEAAAGAWNFAPNRPPTFEIGELIRCEFPGTDRRLEKSAACKLVAEEALQLAARLDQVREKGYRIDRALLSDITPTHLANGQIVVNRDGAFIDVPTRMLSRLDRADLQRLIEWLPLTATPNEQPLVIQRANRLLGDASRRP
;
A
#
# COMPACT_ATOMS: atom_id res chain seq x y z
N ASP A 1 31.20 -39.62 -10.24
CA ASP A 1 30.02 -39.42 -9.37
C ASP A 1 29.57 -37.97 -9.42
N GLY A 2 28.63 -37.67 -10.31
CA GLY A 2 28.15 -36.31 -10.59
C GLY A 2 26.98 -35.92 -9.69
N GLN A 3 27.27 -35.30 -8.55
CA GLN A 3 26.24 -34.64 -7.76
C GLN A 3 25.85 -33.31 -8.43
N PRO A 4 24.55 -33.01 -8.57
CA PRO A 4 24.12 -31.72 -9.08
C PRO A 4 24.46 -30.62 -8.08
N ILE A 5 25.13 -29.57 -8.55
CA ILE A 5 25.31 -28.33 -7.82
C ILE A 5 23.97 -27.60 -7.84
N ALA A 6 23.31 -27.51 -6.68
CA ALA A 6 22.11 -26.69 -6.53
C ALA A 6 22.54 -25.21 -6.52
N ILE A 7 22.29 -24.52 -7.64
CA ILE A 7 22.37 -23.06 -7.68
C ILE A 7 21.06 -22.54 -7.09
N SER A 8 21.07 -22.19 -5.81
CA SER A 8 19.98 -21.42 -5.20
C SER A 8 19.87 -20.09 -5.94
N ALA A 9 18.74 -19.89 -6.63
CA ALA A 9 18.36 -18.56 -7.11
C ALA A 9 18.44 -17.58 -5.93
N LEU A 10 19.03 -16.42 -6.18
CA LEU A 10 19.25 -15.41 -5.16
C LEU A 10 17.90 -15.00 -4.57
N ARG A 11 17.83 -15.02 -3.24
CA ARG A 11 16.71 -14.44 -2.51
C ARG A 11 16.70 -12.92 -2.75
N PRO A 12 15.56 -12.22 -2.69
CA PRO A 12 15.48 -10.80 -3.04
C PRO A 12 16.39 -9.88 -2.20
N ASP A 13 16.69 -10.27 -0.97
CA ASP A 13 17.68 -9.62 -0.10
C ASP A 13 19.13 -9.82 -0.60
N ALA A 14 19.41 -11.00 -1.15
CA ALA A 14 20.67 -11.29 -1.81
C ALA A 14 20.76 -10.59 -3.18
N GLU A 15 19.66 -10.39 -3.90
CA GLU A 15 19.60 -9.57 -5.12
C GLU A 15 19.82 -8.09 -4.81
N GLN A 16 19.13 -7.51 -3.81
CA GLN A 16 19.34 -6.11 -3.40
C GLN A 16 20.76 -5.86 -2.88
N ALA A 17 21.32 -6.77 -2.06
CA ALA A 17 22.68 -6.64 -1.58
C ALA A 17 23.72 -6.75 -2.72
N ILE A 18 23.44 -7.57 -3.74
CA ILE A 18 24.29 -7.67 -4.94
C ILE A 18 24.13 -6.43 -5.80
N ASP A 19 22.91 -5.93 -6.01
CA ASP A 19 22.65 -4.73 -6.80
C ASP A 19 23.27 -3.49 -6.16
N GLU A 20 23.16 -3.31 -4.85
CA GLU A 20 23.83 -2.24 -4.11
C GLU A 20 25.35 -2.34 -4.22
N GLN A 21 25.90 -3.56 -4.12
CA GLN A 21 27.33 -3.79 -4.20
C GLN A 21 27.88 -3.59 -5.63
N VAL A 22 27.12 -3.98 -6.66
CA VAL A 22 27.43 -3.76 -8.07
C VAL A 22 27.33 -2.27 -8.41
N LEU A 23 26.28 -1.60 -7.95
CA LEU A 23 26.06 -0.17 -8.16
C LEU A 23 27.15 0.66 -7.48
N ALA A 24 27.49 0.37 -6.22
CA ALA A 24 28.56 1.05 -5.49
C ALA A 24 29.92 0.88 -6.18
N ARG A 25 30.23 -0.32 -6.69
CA ARG A 25 31.46 -0.56 -7.46
C ARG A 25 31.45 0.17 -8.79
N PHE A 26 30.33 0.13 -9.52
CA PHE A 26 30.21 0.82 -10.82
C PHE A 26 30.37 2.33 -10.66
N CYS A 27 29.73 2.92 -9.65
CA CYS A 27 29.78 4.36 -9.37
C CYS A 27 31.11 4.82 -8.74
N GLY A 28 31.91 3.90 -8.21
CA GLY A 28 33.31 4.19 -7.87
C GLY A 28 34.19 4.49 -9.09
N TYR A 29 33.79 4.06 -10.28
CA TYR A 29 34.54 4.22 -11.53
C TYR A 29 33.80 5.00 -12.63
N ASN A 30 32.53 5.36 -12.42
CA ASN A 30 31.69 6.03 -13.42
C ASN A 30 30.85 7.14 -12.77
N ASP A 31 30.55 8.21 -13.51
CA ASP A 31 29.69 9.29 -13.02
C ASP A 31 28.23 8.83 -12.93
N CYS A 32 27.76 8.63 -11.71
CA CYS A 32 26.40 8.19 -11.39
C CYS A 32 25.51 9.33 -10.86
N SER A 33 25.88 10.59 -11.07
CA SER A 33 25.08 11.75 -10.65
C SER A 33 23.64 11.76 -11.20
N VAL A 34 23.40 11.03 -12.30
CA VAL A 34 22.06 10.84 -12.88
C VAL A 34 21.23 9.78 -12.11
N LEU A 35 21.86 8.76 -11.53
CA LEU A 35 21.18 7.66 -10.81
C LEU A 35 20.81 8.03 -9.36
N THR A 36 21.48 9.03 -8.78
CA THR A 36 21.14 9.58 -7.45
C THR A 36 19.96 10.56 -7.50
N ASN A 37 19.48 10.89 -8.70
CA ASN A 37 18.32 11.77 -8.91
C ASN A 37 17.01 11.02 -9.20
N ASP A 38 16.97 9.70 -9.06
CA ASP A 38 15.72 8.95 -8.91
C ASP A 38 15.14 9.19 -7.51
N ASN A 39 14.78 10.46 -7.28
CA ASN A 39 13.76 10.86 -6.34
C ASN A 39 12.54 9.99 -6.68
N PRO A 40 12.04 9.13 -5.79
CA PRO A 40 10.99 8.16 -6.12
C PRO A 40 9.87 8.96 -6.78
N THR A 41 9.67 8.70 -8.07
CA THR A 41 8.80 9.45 -8.97
C THR A 41 7.56 9.83 -8.21
N ASN A 42 7.51 11.09 -7.77
CA ASN A 42 6.36 11.62 -7.05
C ASN A 42 5.20 11.38 -8.02
N PRO A 43 4.28 10.44 -7.73
CA PRO A 43 3.30 10.05 -8.72
C PRO A 43 2.60 11.35 -9.11
N ARG A 44 2.68 11.68 -10.41
CA ARG A 44 1.89 12.76 -11.00
C ARG A 44 0.48 12.59 -10.44
N PRO A 45 -0.21 13.65 -9.97
CA PRO A 45 -1.57 13.49 -9.50
C PRO A 45 -2.38 12.96 -10.69
N THR A 46 -2.59 11.65 -10.74
CA THR A 46 -3.70 11.03 -11.45
C THR A 46 -4.89 11.84 -10.98
N GLU A 47 -5.66 12.47 -11.90
CA GLU A 47 -6.80 13.31 -11.53
C GLU A 47 -7.54 12.66 -10.36
N ALA A 48 -7.39 13.26 -9.16
CA ALA A 48 -7.65 12.55 -7.93
C ALA A 48 -9.10 12.12 -7.96
N ALA A 49 -9.34 10.81 -8.05
CA ALA A 49 -10.63 10.23 -8.45
C ALA A 49 -11.80 11.05 -7.89
N ALA A 50 -12.71 11.46 -8.77
CA ALA A 50 -13.84 12.29 -8.36
C ALA A 50 -14.61 11.56 -7.26
N GLY A 51 -14.82 12.25 -6.14
CA GLY A 51 -15.53 11.69 -4.98
C GLY A 51 -16.55 12.69 -4.47
N ALA A 52 -17.59 12.17 -3.82
CA ALA A 52 -18.73 12.94 -3.37
C ALA A 52 -18.94 12.76 -1.86
N TRP A 53 -19.42 13.83 -1.22
CA TRP A 53 -19.91 13.73 0.15
C TRP A 53 -21.35 13.22 0.15
N ASN A 54 -21.63 12.25 1.00
CA ASN A 54 -22.95 11.68 1.21
C ASN A 54 -23.39 11.90 2.67
N PHE A 55 -24.66 12.26 2.84
CA PHE A 55 -25.26 12.59 4.12
C PHE A 55 -26.55 11.80 4.26
N ALA A 56 -26.59 10.90 5.24
CA ALA A 56 -27.78 10.11 5.55
C ALA A 56 -28.23 10.38 6.99
N PRO A 57 -29.54 10.43 7.27
CA PRO A 57 -30.05 10.54 8.63
C PRO A 57 -29.49 9.42 9.53
N ASN A 58 -29.07 9.77 10.75
CA ASN A 58 -28.55 8.83 11.76
C ASN A 58 -27.32 8.02 11.31
N ARG A 59 -26.55 8.50 10.33
CA ARG A 59 -25.27 7.90 9.93
C ARG A 59 -24.15 8.94 9.91
N PRO A 60 -22.90 8.54 10.15
CA PRO A 60 -21.76 9.44 9.97
C PRO A 60 -21.70 9.97 8.54
N PRO A 61 -21.32 11.26 8.33
CA PRO A 61 -20.98 11.78 7.01
C PRO A 61 -19.92 10.91 6.31
N THR A 62 -20.13 10.63 5.03
CA THR A 62 -19.19 9.81 4.25
C THR A 62 -18.66 10.55 3.03
N PHE A 63 -17.41 10.26 2.68
CA PHE A 63 -16.83 10.61 1.39
C PHE A 63 -16.64 9.34 0.57
N GLU A 64 -17.26 9.28 -0.60
CA GLU A 64 -17.34 8.10 -1.46
C GLU A 64 -16.63 8.38 -2.79
N ILE A 65 -15.79 7.45 -3.24
CA ILE A 65 -15.05 7.52 -4.50
C ILE A 65 -15.54 6.38 -5.39
N GLY A 66 -16.60 6.64 -6.16
CA GLY A 66 -17.31 5.61 -6.93
C GLY A 66 -17.65 4.39 -6.07
N GLU A 67 -17.50 3.20 -6.63
CA GLU A 67 -17.67 1.90 -5.95
C GLU A 67 -16.38 1.41 -5.28
N LEU A 68 -15.32 2.23 -5.23
CA LEU A 68 -14.00 1.79 -4.78
C LEU A 68 -13.88 1.84 -3.25
N ILE A 69 -14.11 3.01 -2.67
CA ILE A 69 -13.85 3.27 -1.27
C ILE A 69 -14.84 4.28 -0.70
N ARG A 70 -15.15 4.10 0.58
CA ARG A 70 -16.00 4.95 1.40
C ARG A 70 -15.31 5.24 2.72
N CYS A 71 -15.08 6.52 3.02
CA CYS A 71 -14.52 6.95 4.29
C CYS A 71 -15.59 7.60 5.16
N GLU A 72 -15.77 7.08 6.38
CA GLU A 72 -16.72 7.60 7.36
C GLU A 72 -16.03 8.54 8.35
N PHE A 73 -16.60 9.74 8.51
CA PHE A 73 -16.08 10.77 9.40
C PHE A 73 -17.11 11.13 10.45
N PRO A 74 -16.70 11.52 11.68
CA PRO A 74 -17.62 11.89 12.74
C PRO A 74 -18.37 13.20 12.48
N GLY A 75 -17.88 14.03 11.53
CA GLY A 75 -18.44 15.34 11.24
C GLY A 75 -17.91 15.92 9.93
N THR A 76 -18.45 17.08 9.56
CA THR A 76 -18.19 17.78 8.29
C THR A 76 -17.25 18.97 8.44
N ASP A 77 -16.56 19.14 9.56
CA ASP A 77 -15.43 20.05 9.65
C ASP A 77 -14.31 19.60 8.70
N ARG A 78 -13.49 20.55 8.22
CA ARG A 78 -12.30 20.29 7.38
C ARG A 78 -12.58 19.34 6.19
N ARG A 79 -13.75 19.47 5.54
CA ARG A 79 -14.18 18.58 4.44
C ARG A 79 -13.14 18.39 3.35
N LEU A 80 -12.46 19.47 2.97
CA LEU A 80 -11.42 19.43 1.94
C LEU A 80 -10.31 18.46 2.34
N GLU A 81 -9.78 18.60 3.56
CA GLU A 81 -8.71 17.75 4.08
C GLU A 81 -9.15 16.29 4.26
N LYS A 82 -10.36 16.07 4.79
CA LYS A 82 -10.95 14.74 4.93
C LYS A 82 -11.13 14.04 3.58
N SER A 83 -11.64 14.75 2.59
CA SER A 83 -11.79 14.21 1.23
C SER A 83 -10.43 13.89 0.59
N ALA A 84 -9.43 14.77 0.74
CA ALA A 84 -8.08 14.53 0.26
C ALA A 84 -7.44 13.30 0.93
N ALA A 85 -7.58 13.17 2.25
CA ALA A 85 -7.08 12.02 2.98
C ALA A 85 -7.73 10.70 2.53
N CYS A 86 -9.04 10.70 2.25
CA CYS A 86 -9.72 9.53 1.72
C CYS A 86 -9.20 9.15 0.32
N LYS A 87 -8.97 10.14 -0.55
CA LYS A 87 -8.41 9.91 -1.89
C LYS A 87 -7.01 9.28 -1.82
N LEU A 88 -6.15 9.77 -0.94
CA LEU A 88 -4.80 9.21 -0.77
C LEU A 88 -4.83 7.76 -0.25
N VAL A 89 -5.74 7.41 0.65
CA VAL A 89 -5.94 6.00 1.06
C VAL A 89 -6.41 5.15 -0.11
N ALA A 90 -7.32 5.66 -0.94
CA ALA A 90 -7.80 4.97 -2.12
C ALA A 90 -6.66 4.64 -3.10
N GLU A 91 -5.78 5.62 -3.34
CA GLU A 91 -4.62 5.48 -4.20
C GLU A 91 -3.67 4.39 -3.67
N GLU A 92 -3.31 4.42 -2.38
CA GLU A 92 -2.44 3.40 -1.79
C GLU A 92 -3.08 2.01 -1.78
N ALA A 93 -4.39 1.91 -1.52
CA ALA A 93 -5.13 0.64 -1.56
C ALA A 93 -5.14 0.03 -2.98
N LEU A 94 -5.33 0.85 -4.01
CA LEU A 94 -5.25 0.43 -5.41
C LEU A 94 -3.84 0.01 -5.81
N GLN A 95 -2.82 0.76 -5.39
CA GLN A 95 -1.42 0.38 -5.64
C GLN A 95 -1.08 -0.96 -4.99
N LEU A 96 -1.55 -1.20 -3.76
CA LEU A 96 -1.39 -2.49 -3.10
C LEU A 96 -2.07 -3.62 -3.87
N ALA A 97 -3.33 -3.45 -4.28
CA ALA A 97 -4.05 -4.44 -5.09
C ALA A 97 -3.29 -4.76 -6.39
N ALA A 98 -2.88 -3.73 -7.13
CA ALA A 98 -2.13 -3.89 -8.37
C ALA A 98 -0.78 -4.60 -8.16
N ARG A 99 -0.06 -4.31 -7.07
CA ARG A 99 1.21 -4.98 -6.75
C ARG A 99 1.00 -6.45 -6.40
N LEU A 100 -0.06 -6.78 -5.66
CA LEU A 100 -0.44 -8.16 -5.35
C LEU A 100 -0.80 -8.94 -6.62
N ASP A 101 -1.54 -8.31 -7.53
CA ASP A 101 -1.87 -8.93 -8.82
C ASP A 101 -0.61 -9.19 -9.66
N GLN A 102 0.33 -8.23 -9.73
CA GLN A 102 1.60 -8.39 -10.44
C GLN A 102 2.46 -9.55 -9.90
N VAL A 103 2.56 -9.71 -8.57
CA VAL A 103 3.31 -10.86 -8.02
C VAL A 103 2.59 -12.18 -8.27
N ARG A 104 1.25 -12.20 -8.26
CA ARG A 104 0.49 -13.40 -8.61
C ARG A 104 0.71 -13.80 -10.07
N GLU A 105 0.68 -12.84 -11.00
CA GLU A 105 0.95 -13.08 -12.43
C GLU A 105 2.36 -13.62 -12.67
N LYS A 106 3.33 -13.24 -11.83
CA LYS A 106 4.69 -13.78 -11.82
C LYS A 106 4.82 -15.18 -11.19
N GLY A 107 3.72 -15.76 -10.70
CA GLY A 107 3.67 -17.11 -10.13
C GLY A 107 3.93 -17.19 -8.62
N TYR A 108 4.05 -16.05 -7.92
CA TYR A 108 4.17 -16.06 -6.46
C TYR A 108 2.85 -16.46 -5.81
N ARG A 109 2.93 -17.34 -4.81
CA ARG A 109 1.80 -17.64 -3.92
C ARG A 109 1.73 -16.58 -2.84
N ILE A 110 0.56 -15.99 -2.65
CA ILE A 110 0.30 -15.01 -1.59
C ILE A 110 -0.30 -15.76 -0.39
N ASP A 111 0.35 -15.69 0.77
CA ASP A 111 -0.15 -16.24 2.03
C ASP A 111 -1.09 -15.22 2.70
N ARG A 112 -2.39 -15.51 2.64
CA ARG A 112 -3.43 -14.67 3.24
C ARG A 112 -3.30 -14.52 4.76
N ALA A 113 -2.76 -15.52 5.45
CA ALA A 113 -2.56 -15.44 6.90
C ALA A 113 -1.52 -14.36 7.23
N LEU A 114 -0.41 -14.30 6.49
CA LEU A 114 0.60 -13.26 6.66
C LEU A 114 0.05 -11.86 6.38
N LEU A 115 -0.76 -11.71 5.34
CA LEU A 115 -1.41 -10.42 5.04
C LEU A 115 -2.39 -9.99 6.14
N SER A 116 -3.11 -10.93 6.74
CA SER A 116 -4.07 -10.65 7.81
C SER A 116 -3.38 -10.26 9.14
N ASP A 117 -2.13 -10.67 9.32
CA ASP A 117 -1.30 -10.32 10.48
C ASP A 117 -0.55 -8.98 10.32
N ILE A 118 -0.73 -8.28 9.19
CA ILE A 118 -0.15 -6.96 8.98
C ILE A 118 -0.66 -5.99 10.05
N THR A 119 0.27 -5.20 10.58
CA THR A 119 -0.01 -4.12 11.51
C THR A 119 0.39 -2.79 10.89
N PRO A 120 -0.12 -1.66 11.39
CA PRO A 120 0.31 -0.34 10.96
C PRO A 120 1.84 -0.15 10.98
N THR A 121 2.52 -0.76 11.96
CA THR A 121 3.99 -0.73 12.08
C THR A 121 4.67 -1.50 10.97
N HIS A 122 4.13 -2.66 10.57
CA HIS A 122 4.65 -3.43 9.42
C HIS A 122 4.56 -2.61 8.13
N LEU A 123 3.56 -1.73 8.01
CA LEU A 123 3.38 -0.87 6.86
C LEU A 123 4.28 0.37 6.87
N ALA A 124 4.92 0.73 7.98
CA ALA A 124 5.61 2.02 8.09
C ALA A 124 6.82 2.16 7.13
N ASN A 125 7.43 1.05 6.72
CA ASN A 125 8.57 1.03 5.79
C ASN A 125 8.15 0.76 4.32
N GLY A 126 6.86 0.54 4.04
CA GLY A 126 6.36 0.26 2.69
C GLY A 126 6.68 -1.15 2.17
N GLN A 127 7.21 -2.04 3.01
CA GLN A 127 7.52 -3.42 2.64
C GLN A 127 6.49 -4.38 3.24
N ILE A 128 5.85 -5.16 2.37
CA ILE A 128 4.85 -6.14 2.77
C ILE A 128 5.32 -7.53 2.38
N VAL A 129 5.55 -8.39 3.36
CA VAL A 129 5.86 -9.81 3.14
C VAL A 129 4.60 -10.51 2.66
N VAL A 130 4.68 -11.16 1.50
CA VAL A 130 3.54 -11.81 0.85
C VAL A 130 3.54 -13.33 1.00
N ASN A 131 4.64 -13.96 1.42
CA ASN A 131 4.69 -15.40 1.63
C ASN A 131 5.77 -15.85 2.65
N ARG A 132 5.75 -17.14 2.99
CA ARG A 132 6.66 -17.74 3.99
C ARG A 132 8.10 -17.89 3.50
N ASP A 133 8.33 -17.79 2.20
CA ASP A 133 9.67 -17.83 1.60
C ASP A 133 10.40 -16.48 1.76
N GLY A 134 9.73 -15.46 2.31
CA GLY A 134 10.27 -14.13 2.53
C GLY A 134 10.12 -13.20 1.33
N ALA A 135 9.34 -13.57 0.31
CA ALA A 135 9.03 -12.66 -0.78
C ALA A 135 8.25 -11.46 -0.25
N PHE A 136 8.59 -10.27 -0.71
CA PHE A 136 7.94 -9.02 -0.31
C PHE A 136 7.61 -8.16 -1.53
N ILE A 137 6.71 -7.20 -1.31
CA ILE A 137 6.40 -6.13 -2.27
C ILE A 137 6.73 -4.78 -1.64
N ASP A 138 7.26 -3.87 -2.46
CA ASP A 138 7.41 -2.46 -2.14
C ASP A 138 6.19 -1.69 -2.64
N VAL A 139 5.49 -1.02 -1.72
CA VAL A 139 4.31 -0.22 -2.03
C VAL A 139 4.21 0.99 -1.07
N PRO A 140 3.83 2.18 -1.57
CA PRO A 140 3.52 3.31 -0.71
C PRO A 140 2.39 3.01 0.27
N THR A 141 2.64 3.25 1.56
CA THR A 141 1.75 2.88 2.68
C THR A 141 1.64 4.00 3.73
N ARG A 142 1.90 5.26 3.33
CA ARG A 142 1.93 6.41 4.26
C ARG A 142 0.58 6.68 4.90
N MET A 143 -0.50 6.40 4.17
CA MET A 143 -1.88 6.50 4.64
C MET A 143 -2.38 5.17 5.19
N LEU A 144 -2.04 4.04 4.55
CA LEU A 144 -2.43 2.71 5.03
C LEU A 144 -1.86 2.41 6.42
N SER A 145 -0.64 2.87 6.72
CA SER A 145 -0.03 2.78 8.06
C SER A 145 -0.71 3.66 9.13
N ARG A 146 -1.68 4.49 8.77
CA ARG A 146 -2.51 5.27 9.72
C ARG A 146 -3.85 4.62 10.02
N LEU A 147 -4.23 3.61 9.23
CA LEU A 147 -5.41 2.82 9.51
C LEU A 147 -5.22 2.11 10.84
N ASP A 148 -6.32 1.94 11.56
CA ASP A 148 -6.29 1.03 12.69
C ASP A 148 -6.50 -0.41 12.25
N ARG A 149 -6.32 -1.32 13.20
CA ARG A 149 -6.39 -2.76 12.93
C ARG A 149 -7.69 -3.20 12.26
N ALA A 150 -8.83 -2.57 12.56
CA ALA A 150 -10.11 -3.00 11.99
C ALA A 150 -10.35 -2.44 10.60
N ASP A 151 -9.91 -1.21 10.32
CA ASP A 151 -9.90 -0.67 8.96
C ASP A 151 -8.88 -1.42 8.08
N LEU A 152 -7.72 -1.80 8.64
CA LEU A 152 -6.71 -2.58 7.95
C LEU A 152 -7.20 -4.00 7.63
N GLN A 153 -7.87 -4.67 8.56
CA GLN A 153 -8.47 -5.99 8.29
C GLN A 153 -9.48 -5.92 7.13
N ARG A 154 -10.33 -4.87 7.10
CA ARG A 154 -11.26 -4.64 5.98
C ARG A 154 -10.55 -4.39 4.65
N LEU A 155 -9.42 -3.66 4.66
CA LEU A 155 -8.58 -3.55 3.47
C LEU A 155 -8.14 -4.94 3.00
N ILE A 156 -7.60 -5.78 3.87
CA ILE A 156 -7.13 -7.13 3.50
C ILE A 156 -8.27 -8.01 2.97
N GLU A 157 -9.46 -7.91 3.53
CA GLU A 157 -10.67 -8.61 3.05
C GLU A 157 -11.17 -8.07 1.71
N TRP A 158 -10.98 -6.77 1.47
CA TRP A 158 -11.34 -6.11 0.24
C TRP A 158 -10.40 -6.44 -0.93
N LEU A 159 -9.12 -6.65 -0.66
CA LEU A 159 -8.12 -6.94 -1.68
C LEU A 159 -8.49 -8.19 -2.51
N PRO A 160 -8.30 -8.16 -3.84
CA PRO A 160 -8.58 -9.28 -4.73
C PRO A 160 -7.49 -10.35 -4.60
N LEU A 161 -7.43 -11.03 -3.45
CA LEU A 161 -6.52 -12.14 -3.20
C LEU A 161 -6.87 -13.38 -4.03
N THR A 162 -8.07 -13.40 -4.61
CA THR A 162 -8.59 -14.40 -5.54
C THR A 162 -9.00 -13.72 -6.85
N ALA A 163 -9.17 -14.50 -7.93
CA ALA A 163 -9.49 -13.96 -9.27
C ALA A 163 -10.86 -13.26 -9.38
N THR A 164 -11.69 -13.32 -8.34
CA THR A 164 -12.98 -12.62 -8.28
C THR A 164 -12.78 -11.25 -7.64
N PRO A 165 -13.10 -10.15 -8.33
CA PRO A 165 -13.07 -8.82 -7.73
C PRO A 165 -14.08 -8.73 -6.59
N ASN A 166 -13.78 -7.92 -5.57
CA ASN A 166 -14.75 -7.59 -4.55
C ASN A 166 -15.72 -6.54 -5.11
N GLU A 167 -17.02 -6.84 -5.09
CA GLU A 167 -18.07 -5.96 -5.61
C GLU A 167 -18.46 -4.86 -4.60
N GLN A 168 -18.05 -4.99 -3.33
CA GLN A 168 -18.34 -4.00 -2.31
C GLN A 168 -17.20 -2.99 -2.17
N PRO A 169 -17.51 -1.70 -1.94
CA PRO A 169 -16.49 -0.70 -1.67
C PRO A 169 -15.74 -1.02 -0.38
N LEU A 170 -14.45 -0.70 -0.36
CA LEU A 170 -13.68 -0.67 0.87
C LEU A 170 -14.26 0.39 1.80
N VAL A 171 -14.75 -0.01 2.98
CA VAL A 171 -15.22 0.95 3.98
C VAL A 171 -14.11 1.23 4.99
N ILE A 172 -13.77 2.49 5.18
CA ILE A 172 -12.90 3.00 6.26
C ILE A 172 -13.79 3.71 7.27
N GLN A 173 -14.05 3.09 8.42
CA GLN A 173 -15.02 3.59 9.42
C GLN A 173 -14.42 4.64 10.35
N ARG A 174 -13.11 4.57 10.61
CA ARG A 174 -12.41 5.48 11.52
C ARG A 174 -11.51 6.43 10.75
N ALA A 175 -12.03 6.99 9.66
CA ALA A 175 -11.26 7.77 8.70
C ALA A 175 -10.67 9.07 9.29
N ASN A 176 -11.14 9.54 10.45
CA ASN A 176 -10.53 10.67 11.14
C ASN A 176 -9.06 10.42 11.54
N ARG A 177 -8.63 9.16 11.66
CA ARG A 177 -7.22 8.81 11.93
C ARG A 177 -6.28 9.17 10.79
N LEU A 178 -6.79 9.24 9.56
CA LEU A 178 -6.01 9.58 8.38
C LEU A 178 -5.42 11.00 8.43
N LEU A 179 -6.06 11.89 9.19
CA LEU A 179 -5.65 13.29 9.37
C LEU A 179 -4.42 13.44 10.27
N GLY A 180 -3.95 12.37 10.93
CA GLY A 180 -2.83 12.40 11.86
C GLY A 180 -3.11 13.19 13.14
N ASP A 181 -2.07 13.33 13.98
CA ASP A 181 -2.15 14.00 15.30
C ASP A 181 -2.37 15.51 15.24
N ALA A 182 -2.35 16.13 14.05
CA ALA A 182 -2.76 17.53 13.86
C ALA A 182 -4.25 17.79 14.21
N SER A 183 -5.01 16.73 14.47
CA SER A 183 -6.40 16.76 14.94
C SER A 183 -6.55 16.86 16.46
N ARG A 184 -5.45 16.80 17.24
CA ARG A 184 -5.44 16.92 18.71
C ARG A 184 -4.98 18.30 19.19
N ARG A 185 -5.28 19.38 18.47
CA ARG A 185 -5.20 20.71 19.08
C ARG A 185 -6.60 21.09 19.62
N PRO A 186 -6.70 21.38 20.93
CA PRO A 186 -7.95 21.83 21.55
C PRO A 186 -8.44 23.14 20.94
#